data_AF-A0A2W6BKY2-F1
#
_entry.id   AF-A0A2W6BKY2-F1
#
_cell.length_a   1.000
_cell.length_b   1.000
_cell.length_c   1.000
_cell.angle_alpha   90.00
_cell.angle_beta   90.00
_cell.angle_gamma   90.00
#
_symmetry.space_group_name_H-M   'P 1'
#
loop_
_entity.id
_entity.type
_entity.pdbx_description
1 polymer ?
#
loop_
_entity_poly.entity_id
_entity_poly.type
_entity_poly.pdbx_seq_one_letter_code
_entity_poly.pdbx_strand_id
1 'polypeptide(L)'
;MKEVPLETIRKAAHMLANRGARWHFHILTPNCAFNVRPQYAFVFEDLENNSNLVHYSDKLEHNLGQELAPLLHGSKILQKEQIDGKPGPSEDTKRIVERAKELRTQGIEWHHHLLFPGCQYNKNTPLYTLVFEDPEEKTMIQNITDKEPTNDLKLIERLFYAQQ
;
A
#
# COMPACT_ATOMS: atom_id res chain seq x y z
N MET A 1 -14.44 12.17 2.19
CA MET A 1 -13.23 11.94 3.02
C MET A 1 -13.04 13.13 3.95
N LYS A 2 -12.76 12.90 5.24
CA LYS A 2 -12.62 13.95 6.26
C LYS A 2 -11.15 14.18 6.60
N GLU A 3 -10.70 15.43 6.53
CA GLU A 3 -9.34 15.81 6.93
C GLU A 3 -9.21 15.81 8.46
N VAL A 4 -8.15 15.19 8.97
CA VAL A 4 -7.86 15.02 10.41
C VAL A 4 -6.36 15.04 10.69
N PRO A 5 -5.94 15.28 11.95
CA PRO A 5 -4.57 15.07 12.37
C PRO A 5 -4.12 13.60 12.18
N LEU A 6 -2.85 13.39 11.87
CA LEU A 6 -2.25 12.05 11.70
C LEU A 6 -2.50 11.14 12.91
N GLU A 7 -2.45 11.70 14.12
CA GLU A 7 -2.68 10.96 15.35
C GLU A 7 -4.11 10.43 15.50
N THR A 8 -5.09 11.10 14.87
CA THR A 8 -6.46 10.59 14.80
C THR A 8 -6.53 9.34 13.93
N ILE A 9 -5.79 9.30 12.81
CA ILE A 9 -5.69 8.12 11.95
C ILE A 9 -5.01 6.97 12.69
N ARG A 10 -3.86 7.22 13.34
CA ARG A 10 -3.17 6.19 14.13
C ARG A 10 -4.11 5.53 15.15
N LYS A 11 -4.84 6.34 15.93
CA LYS A 11 -5.79 5.84 16.94
C LYS A 11 -6.93 5.02 16.32
N ALA A 12 -7.49 5.48 15.20
CA ALA A 12 -8.55 4.77 14.50
C ALA A 12 -8.06 3.40 14.00
N ALA A 13 -6.89 3.35 13.37
CA ALA A 13 -6.30 2.10 12.87
C ALA A 13 -6.07 1.08 13.98
N HIS A 14 -5.47 1.49 15.11
CA HIS A 14 -5.26 0.60 16.26
C HIS A 14 -6.56 0.09 16.86
N MET A 15 -7.58 0.96 16.97
CA MET A 15 -8.89 0.56 17.47
C MET A 15 -9.55 -0.48 16.56
N LEU A 16 -9.53 -0.28 15.25
CA LEU A 16 -10.12 -1.23 14.29
C LEU A 16 -9.34 -2.54 14.23
N ALA A 17 -8.01 -2.48 14.25
CA ALA A 17 -7.15 -3.66 14.33
C ALA A 17 -7.45 -4.51 15.58
N ASN A 18 -7.56 -3.88 16.76
CA ASN A 18 -7.87 -4.57 18.01
C ASN A 18 -9.26 -5.24 18.03
N ARG A 19 -10.19 -4.77 17.20
CA ARG A 19 -11.54 -5.33 17.06
C ARG A 19 -11.63 -6.39 15.96
N GLY A 20 -10.57 -6.58 15.17
CA GLY A 20 -10.62 -7.42 13.96
C GLY A 20 -11.53 -6.86 12.87
N ALA A 21 -11.78 -5.55 12.89
CA ALA A 21 -12.61 -4.88 11.89
C ALA A 21 -11.89 -4.79 10.54
N ARG A 22 -12.64 -4.59 9.45
CA ARG A 22 -12.05 -4.34 8.12
C ARG A 22 -11.67 -2.87 7.95
N TRP A 23 -10.40 -2.62 7.70
CA TRP A 23 -9.85 -1.30 7.44
C TRP A 23 -8.70 -1.41 6.46
N HIS A 24 -8.27 -0.28 5.91
CA HIS A 24 -7.14 -0.20 4.99
C HIS A 24 -6.53 1.21 5.03
N PHE A 25 -5.32 1.39 4.48
CA PHE A 25 -4.72 2.71 4.35
C PHE A 25 -3.89 2.86 3.08
N HIS A 26 -3.67 4.11 2.67
CA HIS A 26 -2.75 4.47 1.59
C HIS A 26 -1.87 5.62 2.01
N ILE A 27 -0.62 5.56 1.60
CA ILE A 27 0.25 6.73 1.53
C ILE A 27 0.21 7.17 0.07
N LEU A 28 -0.10 8.44 -0.20
CA LEU A 28 -0.12 9.01 -1.54
C LEU A 28 0.99 10.06 -1.63
N THR A 29 1.85 9.94 -2.63
CA THR A 29 2.84 10.98 -2.96
C THR A 29 2.18 12.09 -3.79
N PRO A 30 2.79 13.30 -3.91
CA PRO A 30 2.24 14.37 -4.75
C PRO A 30 2.00 13.98 -6.22
N ASN A 31 2.76 13.00 -6.74
CA ASN A 31 2.66 12.53 -8.12
C ASN A 31 1.88 11.21 -8.26
N CYS A 32 1.34 10.67 -7.16
CA CYS A 32 0.54 9.45 -7.18
C CYS A 32 -0.74 9.66 -8.00
N ALA A 33 -1.08 8.68 -8.86
CA ALA A 33 -2.25 8.67 -9.72
C ALA A 33 -3.58 8.72 -8.95
N PHE A 34 -3.58 8.33 -7.67
CA PHE A 34 -4.74 8.41 -6.79
C PHE A 34 -4.80 9.71 -5.98
N ASN A 35 -3.76 10.54 -6.03
CA ASN A 35 -3.72 11.78 -5.28
C ASN A 35 -4.32 12.93 -6.09
N VAL A 36 -5.20 13.69 -5.44
CA VAL A 36 -5.84 14.87 -6.05
C VAL A 36 -5.21 16.18 -5.60
N ARG A 37 -4.23 16.14 -4.68
CA ARG A 37 -3.52 17.31 -4.19
C ARG A 37 -2.01 17.16 -4.44
N PRO A 38 -1.30 18.26 -4.71
CA PRO A 38 0.16 18.26 -4.85
C PRO A 38 0.87 18.24 -3.47
N GLN A 39 0.36 17.43 -2.53
CA GLN A 39 0.90 17.24 -1.18
C GLN A 39 0.92 15.75 -0.86
N TYR A 40 1.74 15.32 0.10
CA TYR A 40 1.62 13.96 0.60
C TYR A 40 0.27 13.80 1.32
N ALA A 41 -0.32 12.62 1.20
CA ALA A 41 -1.56 12.29 1.89
C ALA A 41 -1.46 10.91 2.55
N PHE A 42 -1.87 10.81 3.81
CA PHE A 42 -2.14 9.55 4.47
C PHE A 42 -3.64 9.35 4.51
N VAL A 43 -4.15 8.40 3.72
CA VAL A 43 -5.58 8.07 3.62
C VAL A 43 -5.85 6.83 4.44
N PHE A 44 -6.90 6.88 5.25
CA PHE A 44 -7.37 5.75 6.03
C PHE A 44 -8.83 5.45 5.67
N GLU A 45 -9.12 4.17 5.47
CA GLU A 45 -10.43 3.67 5.07
C GLU A 45 -10.98 2.72 6.13
N ASP A 46 -12.12 3.09 6.73
CA ASP A 46 -12.96 2.18 7.51
C ASP A 46 -13.92 1.49 6.55
N LEU A 47 -13.60 0.24 6.20
CA LEU A 47 -14.34 -0.55 5.20
C LEU A 47 -15.63 -1.15 5.76
N GLU A 48 -15.88 -1.06 7.07
CA GLU A 48 -17.14 -1.49 7.70
C GLU A 48 -18.16 -0.36 7.69
N ASN A 49 -17.73 0.85 8.08
CA ASN A 49 -18.61 2.01 8.20
C ASN A 49 -18.61 2.91 6.97
N ASN A 50 -17.83 2.56 5.94
CA ASN A 50 -17.67 3.33 4.71
C ASN A 50 -17.26 4.80 5.00
N SER A 51 -16.29 4.97 5.91
CA SER A 51 -15.81 6.28 6.36
C SER A 51 -14.32 6.42 6.10
N ASN A 52 -13.94 7.50 5.41
CA ASN A 52 -12.56 7.74 5.02
C ASN A 52 -12.00 9.00 5.68
N LEU A 53 -10.83 8.86 6.29
CA LEU A 53 -10.05 9.94 6.89
C LEU A 53 -8.82 10.26 6.03
N VAL A 54 -8.33 11.49 6.09
CA VAL A 54 -7.09 11.88 5.43
C VAL A 54 -6.29 12.86 6.27
N HIS A 55 -4.98 12.73 6.19
CA HIS A 55 -4.02 13.70 6.69
C HIS A 55 -3.14 14.16 5.52
N TYR A 56 -3.08 15.47 5.28
CA TYR A 56 -2.14 16.04 4.31
C TYR A 56 -0.89 16.56 5.01
N SER A 57 0.26 16.40 4.37
CA SER A 57 1.56 16.81 4.91
C SER A 57 2.53 17.19 3.80
N ASP A 58 3.59 17.90 4.18
CA ASP A 58 4.69 18.25 3.26
C ASP A 58 5.76 17.16 3.15
N LYS A 59 5.56 16.02 3.84
CA LYS A 59 6.49 14.89 3.88
C LYS A 59 5.76 13.55 3.87
N LEU A 60 6.47 12.51 3.42
CA LEU A 60 5.99 11.13 3.44
C LEU A 60 5.84 10.63 4.89
N GLU A 61 4.65 10.17 5.28
CA GLU A 61 4.38 9.61 6.61
C GLU A 61 4.73 8.12 6.71
N HIS A 62 5.97 7.81 6.33
CA HIS A 62 6.51 6.45 6.23
C HIS A 62 6.46 5.68 7.55
N ASN A 63 6.73 6.35 8.66
CA ASN A 63 6.77 5.74 9.99
C ASN A 63 5.41 5.15 10.38
N LEU A 64 4.32 5.86 10.09
CA LEU A 64 2.98 5.34 10.36
C LEU A 64 2.63 4.19 9.42
N GLY A 65 3.05 4.24 8.15
CA GLY A 65 2.87 3.11 7.22
C GLY A 65 3.56 1.84 7.71
N GLN A 66 4.82 1.96 8.14
CA GLN A 66 5.60 0.84 8.72
C GLN A 66 4.97 0.30 10.02
N GLU A 67 4.40 1.18 10.83
CA GLU A 67 3.68 0.82 12.05
C GLU A 67 2.39 0.03 11.76
N LEU A 68 1.62 0.46 10.75
CA LEU A 68 0.30 -0.11 10.46
C LEU A 68 0.32 -1.33 9.54
N ALA A 69 1.30 -1.48 8.64
CA ALA A 69 1.36 -2.61 7.70
C ALA A 69 1.34 -3.99 8.40
N PRO A 70 2.10 -4.24 9.49
CA PRO A 70 2.04 -5.49 10.24
C PRO A 70 0.69 -5.74 10.94
N LEU A 71 -0.03 -4.67 11.33
CA LEU A 71 -1.36 -4.78 11.93
C LEU A 71 -2.42 -5.17 10.89
N LEU A 72 -2.22 -4.77 9.63
CA LEU A 72 -3.16 -4.99 8.54
C LEU A 72 -2.93 -6.33 7.83
N HIS A 73 -1.69 -6.61 7.43
CA HIS A 73 -1.32 -7.77 6.60
C HIS A 73 -0.73 -8.93 7.43
N GLY A 74 -0.58 -8.73 8.73
CA GLY A 74 0.02 -9.67 9.66
C GLY A 74 1.51 -9.41 9.92
N SER A 75 1.98 -9.84 11.09
CA SER A 75 3.31 -9.52 11.65
C SER A 75 4.52 -9.96 10.81
N LYS A 76 4.30 -10.84 9.81
CA LYS A 76 5.34 -11.38 8.94
C LYS A 76 5.54 -10.60 7.64
N ILE A 77 4.74 -9.58 7.35
CA ILE A 77 4.77 -8.87 6.06
C ILE A 77 6.12 -8.18 5.80
N LEU A 78 6.81 -7.71 6.85
CA LEU A 78 8.14 -7.07 6.72
C LEU A 78 9.32 -8.01 6.99
N GLN A 79 9.09 -9.28 7.32
CA GLN A 79 10.15 -10.22 7.73
C GLN A 79 10.91 -10.81 6.54
N LYS A 80 12.21 -11.09 6.70
CA LYS A 80 13.07 -11.62 5.62
C LYS A 80 12.84 -13.11 5.29
N GLU A 81 12.15 -13.86 6.15
CA GLU A 81 12.00 -15.32 6.07
C GLU A 81 11.55 -15.81 4.67
N GLN A 82 12.18 -16.90 4.22
CA GLN A 82 11.85 -17.59 2.97
C GLN A 82 10.39 -18.02 2.97
N ILE A 83 9.75 -17.85 1.82
CA ILE A 83 8.39 -18.34 1.58
C ILE A 83 8.53 -19.84 1.29
N ASP A 84 8.73 -20.65 2.33
CA ASP A 84 8.92 -22.08 2.15
C ASP A 84 7.60 -22.72 1.70
N GLY A 85 7.64 -23.43 0.56
CA GLY A 85 6.59 -24.34 0.10
C GLY A 85 5.35 -23.71 -0.56
N LYS A 86 5.33 -22.41 -0.86
CA LYS A 86 4.23 -21.78 -1.63
C LYS A 86 4.60 -21.59 -3.11
N PRO A 87 3.62 -21.55 -4.03
CA PRO A 87 3.89 -21.16 -5.41
C PRO A 87 4.64 -19.81 -5.45
N GLY A 88 5.57 -19.70 -6.40
CA GLY A 88 6.37 -18.49 -6.60
C GLY A 88 5.52 -17.26 -6.93
N PRO A 89 6.13 -16.06 -6.96
CA PRO A 89 5.40 -14.82 -7.25
C PRO A 89 4.70 -14.90 -8.61
N SER A 90 3.57 -14.19 -8.74
CA SER A 90 2.89 -14.06 -10.03
C SER A 90 3.78 -13.39 -11.08
N GLU A 91 3.44 -13.54 -12.36
CA GLU A 91 4.19 -12.87 -13.45
C GLU A 91 4.16 -11.34 -13.30
N ASP A 92 3.03 -10.76 -12.91
CA ASP A 92 2.94 -9.31 -12.68
C ASP A 92 3.81 -8.88 -11.49
N THR A 93 3.89 -9.68 -10.43
CA THR A 93 4.76 -9.39 -9.28
C THR A 93 6.24 -9.50 -9.66
N LYS A 94 6.61 -10.46 -10.51
CA LYS A 94 7.98 -10.54 -11.05
C LYS A 94 8.34 -9.27 -11.81
N ARG A 95 7.45 -8.82 -12.71
CA ARG A 95 7.61 -7.56 -13.46
C ARG A 95 7.75 -6.34 -12.54
N ILE A 96 6.90 -6.25 -11.52
CA ILE A 96 6.99 -5.18 -10.50
C ILE A 96 8.34 -5.22 -9.78
N VAL A 97 8.77 -6.40 -9.31
CA VAL A 97 10.02 -6.57 -8.59
C VAL A 97 11.24 -6.23 -9.45
N GLU A 98 11.23 -6.62 -10.72
CA GLU A 98 12.28 -6.28 -11.69
C GLU A 98 12.33 -4.77 -11.90
N ARG A 99 11.19 -4.14 -12.20
CA ARG A 99 11.12 -2.69 -12.43
C ARG A 99 11.51 -1.87 -11.20
N ALA A 100 11.05 -2.28 -10.02
CA ALA A 100 11.43 -1.65 -8.75
C ALA A 100 12.95 -1.69 -8.50
N LYS A 101 13.63 -2.76 -8.89
CA LYS A 101 15.09 -2.87 -8.79
C LYS A 101 15.79 -1.94 -9.78
N GLU A 102 15.32 -1.88 -11.02
CA GLU A 102 15.87 -0.97 -12.03
C GLU A 102 15.77 0.50 -11.59
N LEU A 103 14.57 0.94 -11.19
CA LEU A 103 14.34 2.31 -10.69
C LEU A 103 15.25 2.62 -9.51
N ARG A 104 15.39 1.67 -8.57
CA ARG A 104 16.31 1.81 -7.44
C ARG A 104 17.77 2.00 -7.87
N THR A 105 18.25 1.24 -8.87
CA THR A 105 19.63 1.43 -9.37
C THR A 105 19.85 2.78 -10.02
N GLN A 106 18.78 3.42 -10.47
CA GLN A 106 18.80 4.76 -11.07
C GLN A 106 18.55 5.88 -10.04
N GLY A 107 18.30 5.52 -8.77
CA GLY A 107 17.95 6.49 -7.72
C GLY A 107 16.57 7.11 -7.89
N ILE A 108 15.66 6.42 -8.59
CA ILE A 108 14.29 6.88 -8.84
C ILE A 108 13.37 6.21 -7.83
N GLU A 109 12.69 7.04 -7.03
CA GLU A 109 11.68 6.57 -6.08
C GLU A 109 10.42 6.11 -6.81
N TRP A 110 9.91 4.95 -6.41
CA TRP A 110 8.65 4.40 -6.91
C TRP A 110 7.68 4.16 -5.76
N HIS A 111 6.41 4.00 -6.12
CA HIS A 111 5.32 3.85 -5.17
C HIS A 111 4.37 2.71 -5.56
N HIS A 112 3.66 2.16 -4.59
CA HIS A 112 2.71 1.07 -4.82
C HIS A 112 1.50 1.16 -3.89
N HIS A 113 0.43 0.46 -4.25
CA HIS A 113 -0.77 0.34 -3.45
C HIS A 113 -1.31 -1.08 -3.52
N LEU A 114 -1.73 -1.62 -2.38
CA LEU A 114 -2.70 -2.72 -2.38
C LEU A 114 -4.10 -2.10 -2.25
N LEU A 115 -4.99 -2.37 -3.20
CA LEU A 115 -6.38 -1.91 -3.20
C LEU A 115 -7.29 -3.08 -2.82
N PHE A 116 -8.00 -2.93 -1.71
CA PHE A 116 -8.93 -3.93 -1.20
C PHE A 116 -10.24 -3.90 -2.00
N PRO A 117 -11.07 -4.96 -1.99
CA PRO A 117 -12.36 -4.96 -2.68
C PRO A 117 -13.28 -3.78 -2.32
N GLY A 118 -13.21 -3.28 -1.09
CA GLY A 118 -13.98 -2.13 -0.60
C GLY A 118 -13.24 -0.78 -0.66
N CYS A 119 -12.01 -0.74 -1.16
CA CYS A 119 -11.21 0.47 -1.27
C CYS A 119 -11.83 1.44 -2.29
N GLN A 120 -11.88 2.73 -1.97
CA GLN A 120 -12.48 3.75 -2.83
C GLN A 120 -11.73 3.95 -4.17
N TYR A 121 -10.45 3.56 -4.22
CA TYR A 121 -9.61 3.67 -5.42
C TYR A 121 -9.68 2.42 -6.31
N ASN A 122 -10.28 1.34 -5.81
CA ASN A 122 -10.30 0.08 -6.53
C ASN A 122 -11.39 0.08 -7.61
N LYS A 123 -10.98 -0.07 -8.87
CA LYS A 123 -11.89 -0.19 -10.02
C LYS A 123 -12.23 -1.64 -10.37
N ASN A 124 -11.55 -2.60 -9.74
CA ASN A 124 -11.67 -4.03 -10.04
C ASN A 124 -12.46 -4.79 -8.95
N THR A 125 -13.27 -4.10 -8.14
CA THR A 125 -14.17 -4.74 -7.16
C THR A 125 -15.00 -5.85 -7.83
N PRO A 126 -15.10 -7.06 -7.23
CA PRO A 126 -14.74 -7.42 -5.85
C PRO A 126 -13.33 -8.00 -5.65
N LEU A 127 -12.40 -7.79 -6.59
CA LEU A 127 -11.05 -8.34 -6.54
C LEU A 127 -10.08 -7.42 -5.79
N TYR A 128 -9.00 -7.99 -5.25
CA TYR A 128 -7.84 -7.23 -4.79
C TYR A 128 -7.04 -6.75 -6.00
N THR A 129 -6.46 -5.56 -5.92
CA THR A 129 -5.57 -5.04 -6.97
C THR A 129 -4.32 -4.44 -6.34
N LEU A 130 -3.18 -5.07 -6.59
CA LEU A 130 -1.88 -4.52 -6.29
C LEU A 130 -1.43 -3.65 -7.48
N VAL A 131 -1.22 -2.37 -7.24
CA VAL A 131 -0.83 -1.37 -8.23
C VAL A 131 0.60 -0.94 -7.95
N PHE A 132 1.45 -0.99 -8.97
CA PHE A 132 2.76 -0.37 -8.98
C PHE A 132 2.74 0.83 -9.92
N GLU A 133 3.21 1.98 -9.44
CA GLU A 133 3.28 3.21 -10.22
C GLU A 133 4.70 3.42 -10.74
N ASP A 134 4.86 3.41 -12.06
CA ASP A 134 6.13 3.72 -12.71
C ASP A 134 6.22 5.23 -13.00
N PRO A 135 7.07 5.96 -12.26
CA PRO A 135 7.16 7.41 -12.42
C PRO A 135 7.80 7.85 -13.75
N GLU A 136 8.64 7.00 -14.37
CA GLU A 136 9.33 7.33 -15.61
C GLU A 136 8.41 7.12 -16.81
N GLU A 137 7.84 5.91 -16.90
CA GLU A 137 6.98 5.52 -18.02
C GLU A 137 5.57 6.12 -17.90
N LYS A 138 5.21 6.65 -16.73
CA LYS A 138 3.86 7.14 -16.40
C LYS A 138 2.79 6.08 -16.66
N THR A 139 3.14 4.82 -16.38
CA THR A 139 2.26 3.67 -16.52
C THR A 139 2.08 2.99 -15.16
N MET A 140 1.08 2.10 -15.09
CA MET A 140 0.83 1.28 -13.92
C MET A 140 0.91 -0.20 -14.29
N ILE A 141 1.55 -0.98 -13.43
CA ILE A 141 1.46 -2.44 -13.48
C ILE A 141 0.43 -2.85 -12.43
N GLN A 142 -0.53 -3.70 -12.81
CA GLN A 142 -1.56 -4.20 -11.91
C GLN A 142 -1.46 -5.72 -11.78
N ASN A 143 -1.53 -6.22 -10.55
CA ASN A 143 -1.72 -7.62 -10.22
C ASN A 143 -3.10 -7.74 -9.56
N ILE A 144 -4.03 -8.46 -10.21
CA ILE A 144 -5.43 -8.56 -9.82
C ILE A 144 -5.72 -9.99 -9.35
N THR A 145 -6.24 -10.15 -8.13
CA THR A 145 -6.47 -11.46 -7.50
C THR A 145 -7.78 -11.54 -6.75
N ASP A 146 -8.33 -12.75 -6.62
CA ASP A 146 -9.54 -13.03 -5.83
C ASP A 146 -9.28 -13.05 -4.31
N LYS A 147 -8.03 -13.24 -3.91
CA LYS A 147 -7.55 -13.24 -2.53
C LYS A 147 -6.46 -12.20 -2.34
N GLU A 148 -6.28 -11.75 -1.10
CA GLU A 148 -5.19 -10.83 -0.76
C GLU A 148 -3.83 -11.44 -1.18
N PRO A 149 -3.04 -10.75 -2.02
CA PRO A 149 -1.80 -11.30 -2.56
C PRO A 149 -0.64 -11.12 -1.57
N THR A 150 -0.79 -11.56 -0.32
CA THR A 150 0.13 -11.26 0.80
C THR A 150 1.58 -11.70 0.52
N ASN A 151 1.79 -12.81 -0.19
CA ASN A 151 3.15 -13.26 -0.54
C ASN A 151 3.82 -12.31 -1.55
N ASP A 152 3.05 -11.83 -2.53
CA ASP A 152 3.52 -10.89 -3.54
C ASP A 152 3.77 -9.52 -2.91
N LEU A 153 2.83 -9.06 -2.07
CA LEU A 153 2.96 -7.83 -1.30
C LEU A 153 4.22 -7.85 -0.42
N LYS A 154 4.51 -8.96 0.26
CA LYS A 154 5.73 -9.14 1.07
C LYS A 154 7.01 -8.86 0.26
N LEU A 155 7.06 -9.24 -1.01
CA LEU A 155 8.22 -8.97 -1.86
C LEU A 155 8.35 -7.48 -2.19
N ILE A 156 7.22 -6.84 -2.49
CA ILE A 156 7.17 -5.43 -2.89
C ILE A 156 7.42 -4.51 -1.71
N GLU A 157 6.74 -4.70 -0.58
CA GLU A 157 6.93 -3.88 0.62
C GLU A 157 8.38 -3.90 1.10
N ARG A 158 9.03 -5.06 1.04
CA ARG A 158 10.47 -5.16 1.38
C ARG A 158 11.36 -4.31 0.50
N LEU A 159 11.05 -4.21 -0.79
CA LEU A 159 11.80 -3.34 -1.71
C LEU A 159 11.45 -1.88 -1.45
N PHE A 160 10.17 -1.58 -1.21
CA PHE A 160 9.66 -0.24 -0.96
C PHE A 160 10.32 0.38 0.27
N TYR A 161 10.31 -0.33 1.40
CA TYR A 161 10.90 0.12 2.66
C TYR A 161 12.45 0.15 2.64
N ALA A 162 13.08 -0.38 1.59
CA ALA A 162 14.52 -0.38 1.37
C ALA A 162 15.01 0.70 0.39
N GLN A 163 14.13 1.59 -0.10
CA GLN A 163 14.46 2.69 -1.02
C GLN A 163 15.28 3.85 -0.37
N GLN A 164 15.93 3.60 0.78
CA GLN A 164 16.79 4.58 1.47
C GLN A 164 18.16 4.74 0.81
#